data_AF-D3VGY9-F1
#
_entry.id   AF-D3VGY9-F1
#
_cell.length_a   1.000
_cell.length_b   1.000
_cell.length_c   1.000
_cell.angle_alpha   90.00
_cell.angle_beta   90.00
_cell.angle_gamma   90.00
#
_symmetry.space_group_name_H-M   'P 1'
#
loop_
_entity.id
_entity.type
_entity.pdbx_description
1 polymer ?
#
loop_
_entity_poly.entity_id
_entity_poly.type
_entity_poly.pdbx_seq_one_letter_code
_entity_poly.pdbx_strand_id
1 'polypeptide(L)'
;MNEVSFYKDENLSYIFNYKLIPFEENGKDTGFMIRTIELYKLAKMKDSIKKFTEITGFNFDNLIPSVEEIKFLIKRGRSVVSNYSKFPEKQEAELKSLVDILNNAQNGKISKPTGYHLSTRVWITDMHHAVERKEDSIKRERGKLEKMNGLYGLLYPVIEWLFSEKITGFKKELLESIPRETVNLNALLSEMDWEHSRACKLIISAMDELERCVNKVISQCVTPKDKYTLNHTPVYQSDYYKLYYRKESHHLKHVLTADEYVNAMVNAKNRTQDKLSYM
;
A
#
# COMPACT_ATOMS: atom_id res chain seq x y z
N MET A 1 -4.31 25.08 -8.24
CA MET A 1 -3.28 24.22 -8.84
C MET A 1 -2.23 24.05 -7.77
N ASN A 2 -2.06 22.85 -7.21
CA ASN A 2 -1.06 22.67 -6.15
C ASN A 2 0.33 22.69 -6.77
N GLU A 3 1.21 23.52 -6.23
CA GLU A 3 2.53 23.81 -6.81
C GLU A 3 3.46 22.60 -6.63
N VAL A 4 3.93 22.02 -7.74
CA VAL A 4 5.00 21.03 -7.75
C VAL A 4 6.31 21.81 -7.60
N SER A 5 7.10 21.44 -6.59
CA SER A 5 8.39 22.08 -6.33
C SER A 5 9.50 21.32 -7.03
N PHE A 6 10.39 22.05 -7.72
CA PHE A 6 11.57 21.45 -8.31
C PHE A 6 12.61 21.16 -7.22
N TYR A 7 13.24 19.99 -7.29
CA TYR A 7 14.44 19.65 -6.52
C TYR A 7 15.37 18.88 -7.44
N LYS A 8 16.66 19.23 -7.42
CA LYS A 8 17.65 18.56 -8.30
C LYS A 8 17.93 17.13 -7.84
N ASP A 9 17.86 16.86 -6.55
CA ASP A 9 17.95 15.51 -5.99
C ASP A 9 16.62 14.77 -6.19
N GLU A 10 16.63 13.69 -6.97
CA GLU A 10 15.43 12.91 -7.29
C GLU A 10 14.73 12.33 -6.06
N ASN A 11 15.47 11.92 -5.03
CA ASN A 11 14.86 11.37 -3.81
C ASN A 11 14.11 12.47 -3.06
N LEU A 12 14.69 13.67 -2.97
CA LEU A 12 14.00 14.82 -2.37
C LEU A 12 12.82 15.30 -3.21
N SER A 13 12.97 15.27 -4.55
CA SER A 13 11.89 15.60 -5.48
C SER A 13 10.68 14.68 -5.27
N TYR A 14 10.92 13.38 -5.15
CA TYR A 14 9.85 12.42 -4.89
C TYR A 14 9.21 12.65 -3.51
N ILE A 15 10.02 12.77 -2.45
CA ILE A 15 9.52 12.92 -1.08
C ILE A 15 8.70 14.19 -0.90
N PHE A 16 9.24 15.34 -1.29
CA PHE A 16 8.61 16.64 -1.02
C PHE A 16 7.39 16.93 -1.89
N ASN A 17 7.30 16.26 -3.06
CA ASN A 17 6.12 16.33 -3.91
C ASN A 17 5.10 15.22 -3.63
N TYR A 18 5.40 14.24 -2.77
CA TYR A 18 4.44 13.23 -2.37
C TYR A 18 3.34 13.85 -1.49
N LYS A 19 2.08 13.71 -1.90
CA LYS A 19 0.93 14.31 -1.20
C LYS A 19 0.04 13.24 -0.61
N LEU A 20 -0.13 13.30 0.70
CA LEU A 20 -1.09 12.49 1.45
C LEU A 20 -2.46 13.17 1.39
N ILE A 21 -3.39 12.55 0.66
CA ILE A 21 -4.74 13.06 0.46
C ILE A 21 -5.67 12.34 1.44
N PRO A 22 -6.30 13.04 2.40
CA PRO A 22 -7.23 12.44 3.34
C PRO A 22 -8.45 11.83 2.64
N PHE A 23 -9.00 10.76 3.22
CA PHE A 23 -10.26 10.19 2.76
C PHE A 23 -11.47 10.98 3.30
N GLU A 24 -12.38 11.36 2.40
CA GLU A 24 -13.61 12.10 2.71
C GLU A 24 -14.83 11.17 2.85
N GLU A 25 -15.90 11.64 3.51
CA GLU A 25 -17.09 10.82 3.83
C GLU A 25 -17.71 10.11 2.62
N ASN A 26 -17.73 10.77 1.46
CA ASN A 26 -18.32 10.27 0.22
C ASN A 26 -17.26 9.75 -0.77
N GLY A 27 -16.08 9.40 -0.26
CA GLY A 27 -14.99 8.86 -1.08
C GLY A 27 -15.36 7.55 -1.78
N LYS A 28 -14.76 7.34 -2.97
CA LYS A 28 -14.95 6.14 -3.79
C LYS A 28 -14.23 4.92 -3.19
N ASP A 29 -14.62 3.73 -3.63
CA ASP A 29 -13.97 2.45 -3.23
C ASP A 29 -12.47 2.46 -3.49
N THR A 30 -12.06 2.96 -4.64
CA THR A 30 -10.63 3.10 -4.98
C THR A 30 -9.90 4.07 -4.06
N GLY A 31 -10.56 5.14 -3.61
CA GLY A 31 -9.99 6.08 -2.63
C GLY A 31 -9.79 5.43 -1.26
N PHE A 32 -10.76 4.62 -0.82
CA PHE A 32 -10.64 3.82 0.39
C PHE A 32 -9.45 2.86 0.30
N MET A 33 -9.33 2.12 -0.81
CA MET A 33 -8.22 1.17 -1.01
C MET A 33 -6.85 1.85 -0.99
N ILE A 34 -6.71 2.94 -1.74
CA ILE A 34 -5.48 3.72 -1.83
C ILE A 34 -5.09 4.20 -0.43
N ARG A 35 -6.01 4.89 0.26
CA ARG A 35 -5.69 5.51 1.55
C ARG A 35 -5.46 4.47 2.64
N THR A 36 -6.17 3.34 2.65
CA THR A 36 -5.93 2.26 3.61
C THR A 36 -4.55 1.62 3.42
N ILE A 37 -4.13 1.35 2.18
CA ILE A 37 -2.79 0.81 1.89
C ILE A 37 -1.71 1.85 2.27
N GLU A 38 -1.93 3.11 1.92
CA GLU A 38 -1.03 4.22 2.24
C GLU A 38 -0.82 4.34 3.76
N LEU A 39 -1.89 4.43 4.54
CA LEU A 39 -1.82 4.51 6.01
C LEU A 39 -1.13 3.28 6.61
N TYR A 40 -1.41 2.08 6.10
CA TYR A 40 -0.74 0.86 6.53
C TYR A 40 0.77 0.89 6.30
N LYS A 41 1.20 1.36 5.12
CA LYS A 41 2.62 1.52 4.79
C LYS A 41 3.28 2.60 5.64
N LEU A 42 2.60 3.74 5.85
CA LEU A 42 3.09 4.81 6.73
C LEU A 42 3.28 4.33 8.17
N ALA A 43 2.34 3.55 8.71
CA ALA A 43 2.46 2.96 10.04
C ALA A 43 3.69 2.04 10.17
N LYS A 44 4.01 1.27 9.11
CA LYS A 44 5.23 0.45 9.06
C LYS A 44 6.51 1.26 8.95
N MET A 45 6.45 2.41 8.29
CA MET A 45 7.60 3.29 8.08
C MET A 45 7.82 4.32 9.21
N LYS A 46 7.04 4.27 10.29
CA LYS A 46 7.01 5.31 11.33
C LYS A 46 8.38 5.73 11.86
N ASP A 47 9.27 4.76 12.10
CA ASP A 47 10.59 5.03 12.68
C ASP A 47 11.52 5.70 11.65
N SER A 48 11.45 5.25 10.39
CA SER A 48 12.17 5.90 9.28
C SER A 48 11.66 7.32 9.05
N ILE A 49 10.34 7.53 9.06
CA ILE A 49 9.75 8.86 8.90
C ILE A 49 10.21 9.79 10.03
N LYS A 50 10.16 9.33 11.29
CA LYS A 50 10.63 10.11 12.43
C LYS A 50 12.11 10.51 12.27
N LYS A 51 12.97 9.55 11.93
CA LYS A 51 14.41 9.82 11.72
C LYS A 51 14.65 10.76 10.55
N PHE A 52 13.89 10.63 9.47
CA PHE A 52 13.95 11.55 8.33
C PHE A 52 13.54 12.97 8.74
N THR A 53 12.47 13.13 9.52
CA THR A 53 12.04 14.42 10.07
C THR A 53 13.10 15.03 10.98
N GLU A 54 13.77 14.24 11.82
CA GLU A 54 14.89 14.70 12.66
C GLU A 54 16.07 15.24 11.83
N ILE A 55 16.36 14.63 10.68
CA ILE A 55 17.45 15.04 9.78
C ILE A 55 17.07 16.30 8.99
N THR A 56 15.86 16.33 8.44
CA THR A 56 15.45 17.32 7.42
C THR A 56 14.63 18.48 7.97
N GLY A 57 14.00 18.31 9.14
CA GLY A 57 12.97 19.19 9.64
C GLY A 57 11.66 19.17 8.83
N PHE A 58 11.52 18.25 7.87
CA PHE A 58 10.32 18.11 7.05
C PHE A 58 9.27 17.23 7.73
N ASN A 59 8.00 17.65 7.65
CA ASN A 59 6.85 16.90 8.10
C ASN A 59 5.89 16.71 6.94
N PHE A 60 5.37 15.51 6.76
CA PHE A 60 4.29 15.26 5.81
C PHE A 60 2.97 15.78 6.39
N ASP A 61 2.29 16.62 5.62
CA ASP A 61 0.89 16.96 5.90
C ASP A 61 0.03 15.70 5.84
N ASN A 62 -0.96 15.57 6.72
CA ASN A 62 -1.89 14.43 6.77
C ASN A 62 -1.22 13.04 6.95
N LEU A 63 -0.02 13.01 7.54
CA LEU A 63 0.67 11.78 7.94
C LEU A 63 -0.17 10.98 8.93
N ILE A 64 -0.68 11.67 9.95
CA ILE A 64 -1.57 11.13 10.95
C ILE A 64 -3.00 11.41 10.48
N PRO A 65 -3.84 10.39 10.22
CA PRO A 65 -5.22 10.60 9.82
C PRO A 65 -6.03 11.18 10.98
N SER A 66 -7.04 11.98 10.67
CA SER A 66 -7.98 12.46 11.69
C SER A 66 -8.90 11.33 12.18
N VAL A 67 -9.54 11.54 13.33
CA VAL A 67 -10.53 10.59 13.86
C VAL A 67 -11.71 10.45 12.90
N GLU A 68 -12.13 11.54 12.28
CA GLU A 68 -13.19 11.60 11.27
C GLU A 68 -12.81 10.79 10.03
N GLU A 69 -11.59 10.96 9.53
CA GLU A 69 -11.08 10.18 8.40
C GLU A 69 -11.12 8.68 8.68
N ILE A 70 -10.64 8.24 9.85
CA ILE A 70 -10.70 6.82 10.24
C ILE A 70 -12.14 6.32 10.33
N LYS A 71 -13.08 7.12 10.87
CA LYS A 71 -14.50 6.76 10.89
C LYS A 71 -15.07 6.61 9.48
N PHE A 72 -14.71 7.50 8.56
CA PHE A 72 -15.13 7.41 7.15
C PHE A 72 -14.56 6.18 6.46
N LEU A 73 -13.29 5.86 6.67
CA LEU A 73 -12.65 4.65 6.16
C LEU A 73 -13.31 3.38 6.73
N ILE A 74 -13.64 3.34 8.02
CA ILE A 74 -14.38 2.23 8.65
C ILE A 74 -15.77 2.08 8.03
N LYS A 75 -16.53 3.19 7.92
CA LYS A 75 -17.87 3.21 7.29
C LYS A 75 -17.81 2.68 5.86
N ARG A 76 -16.83 3.12 5.07
CA ARG A 76 -16.65 2.65 3.69
C ARG A 76 -16.22 1.20 3.63
N GLY A 77 -15.26 0.78 4.44
CA GLY A 77 -14.79 -0.61 4.51
C GLY A 77 -15.91 -1.60 4.80
N ARG A 78 -16.77 -1.30 5.79
CA ARG A 78 -17.97 -2.11 6.07
C ARG A 78 -18.92 -2.19 4.87
N SER A 79 -19.18 -1.04 4.23
CA SER A 79 -20.06 -0.99 3.05
C SER A 79 -19.49 -1.81 1.88
N VAL A 80 -18.18 -1.74 1.63
CA VAL A 80 -17.51 -2.48 0.56
C VAL A 80 -17.60 -3.97 0.80
N VAL A 81 -17.19 -4.43 2.00
CA VAL A 81 -17.24 -5.85 2.35
C VAL A 81 -18.67 -6.40 2.27
N SER A 82 -19.67 -5.65 2.76
CA SER A 82 -21.08 -6.04 2.66
C SER A 82 -21.60 -6.12 1.23
N ASN A 83 -21.10 -5.28 0.32
CA ASN A 83 -21.49 -5.36 -1.09
C ASN A 83 -20.84 -6.58 -1.76
N TYR A 84 -19.57 -6.86 -1.45
CA TYR A 84 -18.86 -8.02 -1.98
C TYR A 84 -19.42 -9.36 -1.44
N SER A 85 -19.99 -9.39 -0.22
CA SER A 85 -20.55 -10.62 0.36
C SER A 85 -21.84 -11.09 -0.32
N LYS A 86 -22.60 -10.19 -0.94
CA LYS A 86 -23.87 -10.51 -1.62
C LYS A 86 -23.67 -11.34 -2.89
N PHE A 87 -22.51 -11.26 -3.55
CA PHE A 87 -22.26 -11.98 -4.80
C PHE A 87 -22.10 -13.50 -4.57
N PRO A 88 -21.23 -13.98 -3.66
CA PRO A 88 -21.17 -15.39 -3.31
C PRO A 88 -22.52 -15.96 -2.87
N GLU A 89 -23.25 -15.27 -1.99
CA GLU A 89 -24.55 -15.73 -1.46
C GLU A 89 -25.56 -16.00 -2.59
N LYS A 90 -25.70 -15.06 -3.53
CA LYS A 90 -26.59 -15.24 -4.69
C LYS A 90 -26.14 -16.41 -5.56
N GLN A 91 -24.84 -16.54 -5.81
CA GLN A 91 -24.32 -17.60 -6.66
C GLN A 91 -24.45 -18.99 -6.01
N GLU A 92 -24.31 -19.09 -4.69
CA GLU A 92 -24.49 -20.33 -3.92
C GLU A 92 -25.95 -20.82 -3.97
N ALA A 93 -26.92 -19.92 -3.88
CA ALA A 93 -28.33 -20.26 -4.05
C ALA A 93 -28.62 -20.81 -5.47
N GLU A 94 -28.04 -20.19 -6.50
CA GLU A 94 -28.15 -20.66 -7.88
C GLU A 94 -27.44 -22.01 -8.09
N LEU A 95 -26.26 -22.22 -7.48
CA LEU A 95 -25.55 -23.50 -7.52
C LEU A 95 -26.40 -24.63 -6.94
N LYS A 96 -27.04 -24.40 -5.79
CA LYS A 96 -27.92 -25.39 -5.17
C LYS A 96 -29.03 -25.83 -6.12
N SER A 97 -29.66 -24.87 -6.81
CA SER A 97 -30.68 -25.18 -7.82
C SER A 97 -30.12 -26.00 -8.98
N LEU A 98 -28.93 -25.68 -9.49
CA LEU A 98 -28.28 -26.45 -10.56
C LEU A 98 -27.94 -27.88 -10.13
N VAL A 99 -27.43 -28.05 -8.90
CA VAL A 99 -27.13 -29.37 -8.32
C VAL A 99 -28.40 -30.20 -8.16
N ASP A 100 -29.49 -29.60 -7.68
CA ASP A 100 -30.79 -30.30 -7.55
C ASP A 100 -31.33 -30.75 -8.92
N ILE A 101 -31.22 -29.89 -9.94
CA ILE A 101 -31.62 -30.23 -11.32
C ILE A 101 -30.76 -31.38 -11.86
N LEU A 102 -29.44 -31.30 -11.71
CA LEU A 102 -28.51 -32.34 -12.14
C LEU A 102 -28.82 -33.69 -11.48
N ASN A 103 -29.01 -33.69 -10.16
CA ASN A 103 -29.36 -34.89 -9.40
C ASN A 103 -30.69 -35.48 -9.88
N ASN A 104 -31.69 -34.66 -10.16
CA ASN A 104 -32.98 -35.12 -10.70
C ASN A 104 -32.82 -35.70 -12.11
N ALA A 105 -31.97 -35.12 -12.96
CA ALA A 105 -31.70 -35.63 -14.31
C ALA A 105 -30.97 -36.97 -14.27
N GLN A 106 -29.96 -37.11 -13.42
CA GLN A 106 -29.20 -38.36 -13.25
C GLN A 106 -30.07 -39.49 -12.69
N ASN A 107 -31.01 -39.17 -11.81
CA ASN A 107 -31.96 -40.13 -11.25
C ASN A 107 -33.18 -40.39 -12.15
N GLY A 108 -33.21 -39.84 -13.38
CA GLY A 108 -34.31 -40.04 -14.34
C GLY A 108 -35.63 -39.37 -13.93
N LYS A 109 -35.64 -38.50 -12.91
CA LYS A 109 -36.83 -37.78 -12.44
C LYS A 109 -37.23 -36.64 -13.39
N ILE A 110 -36.27 -36.12 -14.16
CA ILE A 110 -36.52 -35.16 -15.22
C ILE A 110 -35.88 -35.64 -16.53
N SER A 111 -36.55 -35.36 -17.64
CA SER A 111 -36.10 -35.72 -18.98
C SER A 111 -35.48 -34.52 -19.70
N LYS A 112 -34.64 -34.78 -20.72
CA LYS A 112 -34.06 -33.69 -21.50
C LYS A 112 -35.18 -32.86 -22.16
N PRO A 113 -35.04 -31.52 -22.23
CA PRO A 113 -36.01 -30.67 -22.90
C PRO A 113 -36.21 -31.08 -24.38
N THR A 114 -37.45 -30.98 -24.88
CA THR A 114 -37.81 -31.34 -26.26
C THR A 114 -36.98 -30.58 -27.31
N GLY A 115 -36.58 -29.34 -27.00
CA GLY A 115 -35.74 -28.49 -27.87
C GLY A 115 -34.24 -28.76 -27.78
N TYR A 116 -33.77 -29.67 -26.92
CA TYR A 116 -32.35 -29.98 -26.81
C TYR A 116 -32.01 -31.10 -27.80
N HIS A 117 -31.22 -30.82 -28.84
CA HIS A 117 -31.06 -31.74 -29.98
C HIS A 117 -30.05 -32.89 -29.78
N LEU A 118 -29.22 -32.85 -28.73
CA LEU A 118 -28.22 -33.88 -28.46
C LEU A 118 -28.80 -35.00 -27.56
N SER A 119 -27.98 -36.04 -27.30
CA SER A 119 -28.39 -37.17 -26.47
C SER A 119 -28.56 -36.79 -25.00
N THR A 120 -29.36 -37.56 -24.25
CA THR A 120 -29.53 -37.38 -22.79
C THR A 120 -28.20 -37.41 -22.05
N ARG A 121 -27.26 -38.24 -22.50
CA ARG A 121 -25.91 -38.30 -21.91
C ARG A 121 -25.19 -36.97 -22.06
N VAL A 122 -25.22 -36.36 -23.24
CA VAL A 122 -24.57 -35.07 -23.50
C VAL A 122 -25.25 -33.95 -22.70
N TRP A 123 -26.58 -33.98 -22.61
CA TRP A 123 -27.34 -33.05 -21.77
C TRP A 123 -26.93 -33.10 -20.29
N ILE A 124 -26.78 -34.31 -19.73
CA ILE A 124 -26.31 -34.50 -18.35
C ILE A 124 -24.86 -34.02 -18.19
N THR A 125 -23.99 -34.28 -19.17
CA THR A 125 -22.61 -33.75 -19.17
C THR A 125 -22.58 -32.22 -19.19
N ASP A 126 -23.43 -31.56 -19.99
CA ASP A 126 -23.52 -30.10 -20.02
C ASP A 126 -23.99 -29.52 -18.67
N MET A 127 -24.89 -30.22 -17.97
CA MET A 127 -25.32 -29.86 -16.62
C MET A 127 -24.19 -29.98 -15.60
N HIS A 128 -23.38 -31.04 -15.67
CA HIS A 128 -22.15 -31.17 -14.86
C HIS A 128 -21.22 -29.98 -15.09
N HIS A 129 -20.93 -29.65 -16.34
CA HIS A 129 -20.08 -28.51 -16.65
C HIS A 129 -20.70 -27.17 -16.21
N ALA A 130 -22.02 -27.04 -16.20
CA ALA A 130 -22.68 -25.85 -15.67
C ALA A 130 -22.49 -25.72 -14.15
N VAL A 131 -22.54 -26.82 -13.41
CA VAL A 131 -22.22 -26.89 -11.98
C VAL A 131 -20.75 -26.51 -11.74
N GLU A 132 -19.80 -27.16 -12.43
CA GLU A 132 -18.36 -26.87 -12.30
C GLU A 132 -18.04 -25.39 -12.57
N ARG A 133 -18.56 -24.83 -13.67
CA ARG A 133 -18.37 -23.40 -14.00
C ARG A 133 -18.92 -22.48 -12.91
N LYS A 134 -20.01 -22.88 -12.26
CA LYS A 134 -20.64 -22.11 -11.19
C LYS A 134 -19.83 -22.19 -9.90
N GLU A 135 -19.31 -23.35 -9.55
CA GLU A 135 -18.39 -23.54 -8.42
C GLU A 135 -17.12 -22.69 -8.59
N ASP A 136 -16.52 -22.68 -9.78
CA ASP A 136 -15.38 -21.83 -10.10
C ASP A 136 -15.71 -20.33 -9.97
N SER A 137 -16.92 -19.93 -10.39
CA SER A 137 -17.39 -18.56 -10.24
C SER A 137 -17.53 -18.15 -8.77
N ILE A 138 -18.10 -19.02 -7.92
CA ILE A 138 -18.21 -18.78 -6.48
C ILE A 138 -16.82 -18.67 -5.86
N LYS A 139 -15.89 -19.56 -6.23
CA LYS A 139 -14.50 -19.52 -5.75
C LYS A 139 -13.83 -18.19 -6.09
N ARG A 140 -14.04 -17.66 -7.31
CA ARG A 140 -13.54 -16.34 -7.71
C ARG A 140 -14.14 -15.22 -6.86
N GLU A 141 -15.46 -15.19 -6.69
CA GLU A 141 -16.13 -14.15 -5.88
C GLU A 141 -15.74 -14.21 -4.40
N ARG A 142 -15.56 -15.41 -3.83
CA ARG A 142 -15.04 -15.56 -2.46
C ARG A 142 -13.62 -15.02 -2.35
N GLY A 143 -12.75 -15.31 -3.32
CA GLY A 143 -11.40 -14.73 -3.35
C GLY A 143 -11.39 -13.20 -3.44
N LYS A 144 -12.37 -12.59 -4.13
CA LYS A 144 -12.56 -11.14 -4.13
C LYS A 144 -12.96 -10.60 -2.76
N LEU A 145 -13.93 -11.25 -2.11
CA LEU A 145 -14.36 -10.90 -0.76
C LEU A 145 -13.21 -11.01 0.25
N GLU A 146 -12.41 -12.06 0.19
CA GLU A 146 -11.23 -12.26 1.03
C GLU A 146 -10.22 -11.11 0.86
N LYS A 147 -9.93 -10.72 -0.39
CA LYS A 147 -9.07 -9.55 -0.67
C LYS A 147 -9.64 -8.26 -0.07
N MET A 148 -10.94 -8.00 -0.22
CA MET A 148 -11.58 -6.82 0.38
C MET A 148 -11.55 -6.84 1.90
N ASN A 149 -11.87 -7.98 2.50
CA ASN A 149 -11.90 -8.16 3.94
C ASN A 149 -10.51 -7.95 4.54
N GLY A 150 -9.48 -8.57 3.93
CA GLY A 150 -8.10 -8.41 4.37
C GLY A 150 -7.54 -7.00 4.08
N LEU A 151 -7.99 -6.31 3.03
CA LEU A 151 -7.66 -4.90 2.79
C LEU A 151 -8.27 -4.02 3.88
N TYR A 152 -9.54 -4.22 4.21
CA TYR A 152 -10.20 -3.51 5.30
C TYR A 152 -9.49 -3.77 6.64
N GLY A 153 -9.06 -5.01 6.87
CA GLY A 153 -8.27 -5.40 8.03
C GLY A 153 -6.93 -4.67 8.17
N LEU A 154 -6.35 -4.10 7.10
CA LEU A 154 -5.12 -3.30 7.18
C LEU A 154 -5.27 -2.04 8.05
N LEU A 155 -6.50 -1.58 8.30
CA LEU A 155 -6.75 -0.48 9.24
C LEU A 155 -6.50 -0.88 10.71
N TYR A 156 -6.54 -2.17 11.03
CA TYR A 156 -6.32 -2.66 12.39
C TYR A 156 -4.93 -2.27 12.91
N PRO A 157 -3.81 -2.65 12.26
CA PRO A 157 -2.47 -2.22 12.69
C PRO A 157 -2.25 -0.70 12.59
N VAL A 158 -2.97 0.01 11.72
CA VAL A 158 -2.93 1.48 11.67
C VAL A 158 -3.48 2.06 12.97
N ILE A 159 -4.65 1.61 13.43
CA ILE A 159 -5.26 2.11 14.66
C ILE A 159 -4.44 1.69 15.90
N GLU A 160 -3.86 0.48 15.91
CA GLU A 160 -2.92 0.08 16.96
C GLU A 160 -1.71 1.00 17.03
N TRP A 161 -1.15 1.38 15.86
CA TRP A 161 -0.08 2.37 15.81
C TRP A 161 -0.53 3.73 16.37
N LEU A 162 -1.71 4.23 16.00
CA LEU A 162 -2.25 5.50 16.52
C LEU A 162 -2.42 5.47 18.04
N PHE A 163 -2.83 4.33 18.62
CA PHE A 163 -2.84 4.16 20.07
C PHE A 163 -1.45 4.20 20.68
N SER A 164 -0.46 3.57 20.04
CA SER A 164 0.92 3.57 20.53
C SER A 164 1.54 4.98 20.55
N GLU A 165 1.14 5.85 19.63
CA GLU A 165 1.55 7.26 19.55
C GLU A 165 0.74 8.17 20.49
N LYS A 166 -0.20 7.62 21.27
CA LYS A 166 -1.07 8.34 22.22
C LYS A 166 -1.89 9.47 21.55
N ILE A 167 -2.29 9.28 20.29
CA ILE A 167 -3.14 10.26 19.60
C ILE A 167 -4.53 10.29 20.25
N THR A 168 -5.00 11.49 20.60
CA THR A 168 -6.28 11.68 21.29
C THR A 168 -7.48 11.44 20.35
N GLY A 169 -8.60 11.00 20.91
CA GLY A 169 -9.87 10.85 20.18
C GLY A 169 -10.11 9.47 19.54
N PHE A 170 -9.11 8.58 19.53
CA PHE A 170 -9.31 7.17 19.15
C PHE A 170 -9.77 6.34 20.35
N LYS A 171 -10.80 5.51 20.16
CA LYS A 171 -11.31 4.58 21.18
C LYS A 171 -11.15 3.13 20.73
N LYS A 172 -10.92 2.22 21.67
CA LYS A 172 -10.77 0.77 21.39
C LYS A 172 -11.96 0.16 20.64
N GLU A 173 -13.16 0.71 20.86
CA GLU A 173 -14.41 0.36 20.15
C GLU A 173 -14.28 0.42 18.61
N LEU A 174 -13.36 1.24 18.07
CA LEU A 174 -13.12 1.31 16.62
C LEU A 174 -12.58 -0.02 16.07
N LEU A 175 -11.71 -0.71 16.83
CA LEU A 175 -11.12 -1.98 16.44
C LEU A 175 -12.16 -3.12 16.39
N GLU A 176 -13.22 -3.05 17.20
CA GLU A 176 -14.27 -4.08 17.25
C GLU A 176 -14.98 -4.26 15.90
N SER A 177 -14.89 -3.23 15.06
CA SER A 177 -15.56 -3.22 13.77
C SER A 177 -14.70 -3.55 12.56
N ILE A 178 -13.41 -3.79 12.79
CA ILE A 178 -12.43 -4.03 11.75
C ILE A 178 -12.03 -5.52 11.79
N PRO A 179 -11.97 -6.20 10.63
CA PRO A 179 -11.45 -7.56 10.53
C PRO A 179 -10.04 -7.65 11.11
N ARG A 180 -9.76 -8.71 11.86
CA ARG A 180 -8.40 -8.97 12.37
C ARG A 180 -7.48 -9.54 11.30
N GLU A 181 -8.06 -10.25 10.33
CA GLU A 181 -7.32 -10.83 9.22
C GLU A 181 -6.88 -9.72 8.27
N THR A 182 -5.61 -9.77 7.86
CA THR A 182 -5.03 -8.81 6.91
C THR A 182 -4.63 -9.52 5.63
N VAL A 183 -4.71 -8.78 4.51
CA VAL A 183 -4.27 -9.30 3.22
C VAL A 183 -2.77 -9.10 3.04
N ASN A 184 -2.09 -10.08 2.43
CA ASN A 184 -0.76 -9.84 1.89
C ASN A 184 -0.89 -8.90 0.68
N LEU A 185 -0.19 -7.75 0.69
CA LEU A 185 -0.28 -6.76 -0.38
C LEU A 185 -0.01 -7.33 -1.77
N ASN A 186 0.85 -8.36 -1.90
CA ASN A 186 1.12 -9.02 -3.17
C ASN A 186 -0.12 -9.74 -3.74
N ALA A 187 -1.04 -10.21 -2.88
CA ALA A 187 -2.28 -10.83 -3.33
C ALA A 187 -3.23 -9.82 -4.02
N LEU A 188 -3.09 -8.53 -3.70
CA LEU A 188 -3.85 -7.45 -4.33
C LEU A 188 -3.35 -7.11 -5.74
N LEU A 189 -2.12 -7.54 -6.09
CA LEU A 189 -1.50 -7.29 -7.39
C LEU A 189 -1.91 -8.31 -8.46
N SER A 190 -2.54 -9.41 -8.06
CA SER A 190 -3.01 -10.44 -8.99
C SER A 190 -4.08 -9.88 -9.93
N GLU A 191 -3.79 -9.88 -11.23
CA GLU A 191 -4.61 -9.26 -12.28
C GLU A 191 -5.84 -10.10 -12.67
N MET A 192 -5.89 -11.38 -12.31
CA MET A 192 -7.04 -12.22 -12.67
C MET A 192 -8.30 -11.76 -11.92
N ASP A 193 -9.25 -11.24 -12.70
CA ASP A 193 -10.62 -10.88 -12.30
C ASP A 193 -10.75 -9.86 -11.16
N TRP A 194 -9.73 -9.05 -10.87
CA TRP A 194 -9.79 -8.02 -9.82
C TRP A 194 -9.66 -6.60 -10.40
N GLU A 195 -10.80 -5.89 -10.49
CA GLU A 195 -10.89 -4.56 -11.12
C GLU A 195 -10.07 -3.47 -10.42
N HIS A 196 -9.69 -3.68 -9.15
CA HIS A 196 -8.92 -2.71 -8.37
C HIS A 196 -7.41 -2.98 -8.34
N SER A 197 -6.92 -3.99 -9.07
CA SER A 197 -5.50 -4.39 -9.11
C SER A 197 -4.60 -3.24 -9.51
N ARG A 198 -5.00 -2.48 -10.54
CA ARG A 198 -4.27 -1.29 -11.01
C ARG A 198 -4.14 -0.21 -9.95
N ALA A 199 -5.20 0.09 -9.22
CA ALA A 199 -5.19 1.11 -8.16
C ALA A 199 -4.28 0.66 -7.00
N CYS A 200 -4.38 -0.61 -6.59
CA CYS A 200 -3.52 -1.19 -5.56
C CYS A 200 -2.04 -1.17 -5.98
N LYS A 201 -1.74 -1.56 -7.22
CA LYS A 201 -0.38 -1.53 -7.78
C LYS A 201 0.20 -0.12 -7.75
N LEU A 202 -0.59 0.87 -8.19
CA LEU A 202 -0.15 2.28 -8.19
C LEU A 202 0.27 2.73 -6.79
N ILE A 203 -0.58 2.54 -5.78
CA ILE A 203 -0.26 3.02 -4.43
C ILE A 203 0.85 2.20 -3.75
N ILE A 204 0.89 0.88 -3.98
CA ILE A 204 1.96 0.03 -3.42
C ILE A 204 3.31 0.48 -4.00
N SER A 205 3.41 0.63 -5.31
CA SER A 205 4.64 1.11 -5.96
C SER A 205 5.01 2.52 -5.50
N ALA A 206 4.03 3.41 -5.33
CA ALA A 206 4.29 4.77 -4.90
C ALA A 206 4.81 4.83 -3.44
N MET A 207 4.28 3.98 -2.56
CA MET A 207 4.75 3.86 -1.17
C MET A 207 6.11 3.16 -1.07
N ASP A 208 6.36 2.13 -1.87
CA ASP A 208 7.67 1.46 -1.93
C ASP A 208 8.76 2.44 -2.38
N GLU A 209 8.45 3.29 -3.36
CA GLU A 209 9.38 4.33 -3.83
C GLU A 209 9.58 5.44 -2.80
N LEU A 210 8.52 5.84 -2.07
CA LEU A 210 8.63 6.78 -0.95
C LEU A 210 9.56 6.21 0.13
N GLU A 211 9.36 4.94 0.49
CA GLU A 211 10.19 4.22 1.45
C GLU A 211 11.65 4.16 1.01
N ARG A 212 11.89 3.82 -0.25
CA ARG A 212 13.23 3.80 -0.85
C ARG A 212 13.91 5.17 -0.74
N CYS A 213 13.22 6.23 -1.12
CA CYS A 213 13.75 7.59 -1.08
C CYS A 213 14.06 8.04 0.35
N VAL A 214 13.13 7.81 1.30
CA VAL A 214 13.32 8.15 2.72
C VAL A 214 14.52 7.39 3.31
N ASN A 215 14.60 6.07 3.07
CA ASN A 215 15.70 5.25 3.56
C ASN A 215 17.04 5.63 2.92
N LYS A 216 17.06 6.07 1.65
CA LYS A 216 18.26 6.57 0.97
C LYS A 216 18.83 7.79 1.70
N VAL A 217 18.00 8.81 1.97
CA VAL A 217 18.41 10.01 2.72
C VAL A 217 18.94 9.64 4.10
N ILE A 218 18.24 8.76 4.83
CA ILE A 218 18.67 8.31 6.15
C ILE A 218 20.03 7.60 6.07
N SER A 219 20.23 6.73 5.08
CA SER A 219 21.45 5.95 4.93
C SER A 219 22.68 6.83 4.65
N GLN A 220 22.52 7.91 3.88
CA GLN A 220 23.59 8.88 3.59
C GLN A 220 24.02 9.68 4.83
N CYS A 221 23.12 9.87 5.79
CA CYS A 221 23.40 10.59 7.04
C CYS A 221 23.99 9.72 8.15
N VAL A 222 24.27 8.44 7.90
CA VAL A 222 24.83 7.52 8.91
C VAL A 222 26.19 7.03 8.44
N THR A 223 27.14 6.93 9.38
CA THR A 223 28.44 6.33 9.09
C THR A 223 28.23 4.88 8.59
N PRO A 224 28.82 4.50 7.44
CA PRO A 224 28.71 3.14 6.94
C PRO A 224 29.13 2.13 8.00
N LYS A 225 28.39 1.02 8.12
CA LYS A 225 28.77 -0.10 9.01
C LYS A 225 29.73 -1.08 8.32
N ASP A 226 29.71 -1.10 6.99
CA ASP A 226 30.54 -1.99 6.18
C ASP A 226 32.01 -1.58 6.23
N LYS A 227 32.89 -2.57 6.46
CA LYS A 227 34.33 -2.36 6.67
C LYS A 227 35.01 -1.83 5.41
N TYR A 228 34.61 -2.30 4.22
CA TYR A 228 35.16 -1.81 2.96
C TYR A 228 34.79 -0.34 2.73
N THR A 229 33.52 0.00 2.94
CA THR A 229 33.00 1.35 2.78
C THR A 229 33.62 2.32 3.81
N LEU A 230 33.80 1.89 5.05
CA LEU A 230 34.50 2.66 6.10
C LEU A 230 35.93 3.05 5.71
N ASN A 231 36.67 2.12 5.06
CA ASN A 231 38.05 2.37 4.67
C ASN A 231 38.18 3.36 3.50
N HIS A 232 37.11 3.58 2.74
CA HIS A 232 37.12 4.43 1.54
C HIS A 232 36.20 5.67 1.65
N THR A 233 35.50 5.82 2.78
CA THR A 233 34.57 6.92 3.03
C THR A 233 35.06 7.74 4.21
N PRO A 234 35.43 9.00 4.03
CA PRO A 234 35.82 9.86 5.14
C PRO A 234 34.69 9.95 6.18
N VAL A 235 35.01 9.77 7.46
CA VAL A 235 34.01 9.72 8.55
C VAL A 235 33.10 10.96 8.57
N TYR A 236 33.66 12.12 8.23
CA TYR A 236 32.97 13.41 8.17
C TYR A 236 32.06 13.58 6.94
N GLN A 237 32.06 12.66 5.97
CA GLN A 237 31.20 12.73 4.79
C GLN A 237 29.71 12.69 5.18
N SER A 238 29.36 11.84 6.13
CA SER A 238 27.99 11.75 6.68
C SER A 238 27.51 13.07 7.29
N ASP A 239 28.43 13.86 7.86
CA ASP A 239 28.10 15.17 8.44
C ASP A 239 27.79 16.20 7.36
N TYR A 240 28.46 16.14 6.20
CA TYR A 240 28.10 16.96 5.04
C TYR A 240 26.74 16.57 4.46
N TYR A 241 26.37 15.29 4.43
CA TYR A 241 25.00 14.89 4.08
C TYR A 241 23.97 15.47 5.05
N LYS A 242 24.23 15.38 6.37
CA LYS A 242 23.34 15.99 7.38
C LYS A 242 23.20 17.51 7.14
N LEU A 243 24.31 18.20 6.86
CA LEU A 243 24.30 19.64 6.58
C LEU A 243 23.49 19.97 5.32
N TYR A 244 23.60 19.16 4.26
CA TYR A 244 22.82 19.33 3.03
C TYR A 244 21.31 19.13 3.26
N TYR A 245 20.94 18.08 4.00
CA TYR A 245 19.54 17.71 4.18
C TYR A 245 18.77 18.57 5.18
N ARG A 246 19.47 19.26 6.09
CA ARG A 246 18.90 20.22 7.03
C ARG A 246 17.97 21.25 6.38
N LYS A 247 17.05 21.79 7.17
CA LYS A 247 16.04 22.75 6.70
C LYS A 247 16.67 24.05 6.20
N GLU A 248 17.74 24.50 6.84
CA GLU A 248 18.44 25.75 6.55
C GLU A 248 19.09 25.76 5.16
N SER A 249 19.44 24.57 4.65
CA SER A 249 20.08 24.36 3.35
C SER A 249 19.11 24.28 2.18
N HIS A 250 17.87 24.77 2.33
CA HIS A 250 16.81 24.59 1.33
C HIS A 250 17.21 25.07 -0.08
N HIS A 251 17.87 26.22 -0.20
CA HIS A 251 18.31 26.79 -1.47
C HIS A 251 19.28 25.88 -2.24
N LEU A 252 20.13 25.11 -1.54
CA LEU A 252 21.09 24.20 -2.18
C LEU A 252 20.39 23.07 -2.94
N LYS A 253 19.23 22.63 -2.45
CA LYS A 253 18.46 21.48 -2.99
C LYS A 253 17.86 21.76 -4.37
N HIS A 254 17.83 23.04 -4.78
CA HIS A 254 17.38 23.49 -6.10
C HIS A 254 18.52 23.48 -7.13
N VAL A 255 19.77 23.50 -6.70
CA VAL A 255 20.93 23.74 -7.58
C VAL A 255 21.91 22.57 -7.61
N LEU A 256 21.99 21.84 -6.49
CA LEU A 256 22.90 20.71 -6.30
C LEU A 256 22.12 19.48 -5.86
N THR A 257 22.60 18.30 -6.25
CA THR A 257 22.23 17.05 -5.59
C THR A 257 23.00 16.91 -4.28
N ALA A 258 22.56 16.00 -3.40
CA ALA A 258 23.30 15.72 -2.17
C ALA A 258 24.73 15.26 -2.46
N ASP A 259 24.91 14.38 -3.44
CA ASP A 259 26.20 13.82 -3.81
C ASP A 259 27.14 14.89 -4.38
N GLU A 260 26.64 15.81 -5.22
CA GLU A 260 27.43 16.94 -5.75
C GLU A 260 27.94 17.85 -4.62
N TYR A 261 27.06 18.23 -3.69
CA TYR A 261 27.43 19.06 -2.54
C TYR A 261 28.47 18.36 -1.67
N VAL A 262 28.22 17.10 -1.31
CA VAL A 262 29.09 16.34 -0.41
C VAL A 262 30.46 16.10 -1.04
N ASN A 263 30.53 15.73 -2.32
CA ASN A 263 31.79 15.55 -3.02
C ASN A 263 32.62 16.84 -3.06
N ALA A 264 31.98 18.00 -3.28
CA ALA A 264 32.66 19.29 -3.23
C ALA A 264 33.24 19.58 -1.84
N MET A 265 32.46 19.36 -0.78
CA MET A 265 32.88 19.61 0.61
C MET A 265 34.00 18.67 1.07
N VAL A 266 33.91 17.38 0.74
CA VAL A 266 34.95 16.39 1.02
C VAL A 266 36.25 16.76 0.32
N ASN A 267 36.20 17.10 -0.97
CA ASN A 267 37.38 17.51 -1.73
C ASN A 267 38.03 18.79 -1.17
N ALA A 268 37.23 19.78 -0.77
CA ALA A 268 37.75 20.99 -0.15
C ALA A 268 38.44 20.71 1.19
N LYS A 269 37.87 19.81 2.01
CA LYS A 269 38.45 19.40 3.29
C LYS A 269 39.75 18.62 3.10
N ASN A 270 39.78 17.66 2.17
CA ASN A 270 41.00 16.92 1.83
C ASN A 270 42.13 17.87 1.41
N ARG A 271 41.87 18.80 0.47
CA ARG A 271 42.89 19.79 0.06
C ARG A 271 43.44 20.62 1.23
N THR A 272 42.59 20.96 2.19
CA THR A 272 43.00 21.69 3.39
C THR A 272 43.86 20.82 4.31
N GLN A 273 43.48 19.56 4.51
CA GLN A 273 44.25 18.60 5.31
C GLN A 273 45.60 18.27 4.67
N ASP A 274 45.64 18.06 3.35
CA ASP A 274 46.86 17.84 2.60
C ASP A 274 47.82 19.02 2.78
N LYS A 275 47.33 20.26 2.60
CA LYS A 275 48.15 21.46 2.81
C LYS A 275 48.71 21.55 4.23
N LEU A 276 47.89 21.25 5.25
CA LEU A 276 48.33 21.24 6.65
C LEU A 276 49.37 20.16 6.94
N SER A 277 49.40 19.05 6.20
CA SER A 277 50.42 18.01 6.39
C SER A 277 51.82 18.43 5.94
N TYR A 278 51.92 19.49 5.12
CA TYR A 278 53.18 20.07 4.64
C TYR A 278 53.59 21.35 5.38
N MET A 279 52.79 21.81 6.36
CA MET A 279 53.10 22.96 7.22
C MET A 279 53.56 22.50 8.59
#